data_AF-A0A1W1XMR9-F1
#
_entry.id   AF-A0A1W1XMR9-F1
#
_cell.length_a   1.000
_cell.length_b   1.000
_cell.length_c   1.000
_cell.angle_alpha   90.00
_cell.angle_beta   90.00
_cell.angle_gamma   90.00
#
_symmetry.space_group_name_H-M   'P 1'
#
loop_
_entity.id
_entity.type
_entity.pdbx_description
1 polymer ?
#
loop_
_entity_poly.entity_id
_entity_poly.type
_entity_poly.pdbx_seq_one_letter_code
_entity_poly.pdbx_strand_id
1 'polypeptide(L)'
;MTLDQLLEKIDALEGRCPKLGHQVAFGYCRRETGTLPCPRTLACWQHRFNAELILRHLLTPEQWDAVFSTAPKTRVDSLLEAIEAAKTRREPSAQ
;
A
#
# COMPACT_ATOMS: atom_id res chain seq x y z
N MET A 1 -15.23 25.69 7.65
CA MET A 1 -15.30 24.29 7.16
C MET A 1 -13.98 23.65 7.53
N THR A 2 -13.97 22.67 8.41
CA THR A 2 -12.73 22.06 8.92
C THR A 2 -12.25 20.97 7.95
N LEU A 3 -10.94 20.68 7.97
CA LEU A 3 -10.36 19.59 7.18
C LEU A 3 -11.00 18.23 7.54
N ASP A 4 -11.37 18.07 8.80
CA ASP A 4 -12.04 16.88 9.33
C ASP A 4 -13.41 16.65 8.67
N GLN A 5 -14.24 17.69 8.57
CA GLN A 5 -15.54 17.62 7.90
C GLN A 5 -15.44 17.29 6.40
N LEU A 6 -14.38 17.76 5.75
CA LEU A 6 -14.12 17.43 4.34
C LEU A 6 -13.71 15.95 4.22
N LEU A 7 -12.84 15.48 5.13
CA LEU A 7 -12.38 14.10 5.14
C LEU A 7 -13.53 13.13 5.38
N GLU A 8 -14.46 13.42 6.30
CA GLU A 8 -15.65 12.59 6.53
C GLU A 8 -16.49 12.42 5.25
N LYS A 9 -16.69 13.51 4.50
CA LYS A 9 -17.41 13.47 3.22
C LYS A 9 -16.70 12.63 2.17
N ILE A 10 -15.37 12.72 2.12
CA ILE A 10 -14.55 11.96 1.17
C ILE A 10 -14.51 10.48 1.57
N ASP A 11 -14.36 10.18 2.86
CA ASP A 11 -14.35 8.82 3.41
C ASP A 11 -15.67 8.07 3.09
N ALA A 12 -16.79 8.78 2.97
CA ALA A 12 -18.10 8.24 2.59
C ALA A 12 -18.27 7.97 1.09
N LEU A 13 -17.35 8.42 0.22
CA LEU A 13 -17.45 8.16 -1.21
C LEU A 13 -17.27 6.66 -1.49
N GLU A 14 -18.15 6.10 -2.32
CA GLU A 14 -18.13 4.68 -2.67
C GLU A 14 -17.57 4.45 -4.08
N GLY A 15 -16.81 3.36 -4.21
CA GLY A 15 -16.18 2.95 -5.46
C GLY A 15 -16.04 1.44 -5.53
N ARG A 16 -16.10 0.90 -6.75
CA ARG A 16 -15.93 -0.53 -6.97
C ARG A 16 -14.49 -0.93 -6.69
N CYS A 17 -14.28 -1.83 -5.75
CA CYS A 17 -12.96 -2.36 -5.44
C CYS A 17 -12.57 -3.49 -6.40
N PRO A 18 -11.51 -3.35 -7.21
CA PRO A 18 -11.05 -4.44 -8.08
C PRO A 18 -10.44 -5.60 -7.28
N LYS A 19 -10.07 -5.40 -6.00
CA LYS A 19 -9.58 -6.47 -5.10
C LYS A 19 -10.69 -7.39 -4.63
N LEU A 20 -11.80 -6.79 -4.18
CA LEU A 20 -12.86 -7.48 -3.44
C LEU A 20 -14.12 -7.73 -4.27
N GLY A 21 -14.22 -7.13 -5.46
CA GLY A 21 -15.33 -7.33 -6.39
C GLY A 21 -16.61 -6.57 -6.08
N HIS A 22 -16.68 -5.83 -4.97
CA HIS A 22 -17.87 -5.07 -4.53
C HIS A 22 -17.56 -3.58 -4.26
N GLN A 23 -18.60 -2.80 -3.93
CA GLN A 23 -18.47 -1.39 -3.58
C GLN A 23 -17.86 -1.24 -2.18
N VAL A 24 -16.87 -0.36 -2.05
CA VAL A 24 -16.28 0.01 -0.75
C VAL A 24 -16.16 1.52 -0.65
N ALA A 25 -16.20 2.02 0.58
CA ALA A 25 -15.99 3.42 0.88
C ALA A 25 -14.49 3.78 0.84
N PHE A 26 -14.15 5.03 0.50
CA PHE A 26 -12.75 5.50 0.55
C PHE A 26 -12.16 5.33 1.96
N GLY A 27 -12.96 5.53 3.01
CA GLY A 27 -12.54 5.32 4.39
C GLY A 27 -12.09 3.89 4.68
N TYR A 28 -12.66 2.89 3.98
CA TYR A 28 -12.17 1.51 4.02
C TYR A 28 -10.79 1.40 3.37
N CYS A 29 -10.64 1.92 2.16
CA CYS A 29 -9.35 1.90 1.44
C CYS A 29 -8.24 2.57 2.25
N ARG A 30 -8.55 3.64 2.99
CA ARG A 30 -7.60 4.37 3.82
C ARG A 30 -7.10 3.60 5.05
N ARG A 31 -7.87 2.63 5.53
CA ARG A 31 -7.60 1.86 6.76
C ARG A 31 -7.49 0.35 6.51
N GLU A 32 -7.35 -0.07 5.25
CA GLU A 32 -7.36 -1.48 4.86
C GLU A 32 -6.29 -2.29 5.62
N THR A 33 -5.12 -1.69 5.85
CA THR A 33 -4.02 -2.30 6.61
C THR A 33 -3.90 -1.66 8.00
N GLY A 34 -5.04 -1.49 8.69
CA GLY A 34 -5.13 -0.86 10.00
C GLY A 34 -4.99 0.67 9.91
N THR A 35 -3.76 1.17 9.96
CA THR A 35 -3.47 2.62 9.89
C THR A 35 -2.97 3.07 8.52
N LEU A 36 -2.72 2.12 7.60
CA LEU A 36 -2.18 2.39 6.28
C LEU A 36 -3.23 2.16 5.17
N PRO A 37 -3.22 3.00 4.11
CA PRO A 37 -4.10 2.81 2.98
C PRO A 37 -3.69 1.61 2.13
N CYS A 38 -4.62 1.11 1.33
CA CYS A 38 -4.33 0.15 0.27
C CYS A 38 -3.34 0.79 -0.74
N PRO A 39 -2.31 0.06 -1.23
CA PRO A 39 -1.36 0.59 -2.22
C PRO A 39 -2.02 0.99 -3.55
N ARG A 40 -3.22 0.46 -3.85
CA ARG A 40 -3.99 0.82 -5.04
C ARG A 40 -4.89 2.06 -4.84
N THR A 41 -4.93 2.64 -3.65
CA THR A 41 -5.85 3.75 -3.34
C THR A 41 -5.66 4.92 -4.29
N LEU A 42 -4.42 5.28 -4.65
CA LEU A 42 -4.15 6.34 -5.63
C LEU A 42 -4.79 6.00 -6.99
N ALA A 43 -4.46 4.84 -7.56
CA ALA A 43 -5.02 4.42 -8.85
C ALA A 43 -6.56 4.35 -8.85
N CYS A 44 -7.15 3.86 -7.76
CA CYS A 44 -8.60 3.70 -7.64
C CYS A 44 -9.36 5.03 -7.47
N TRP A 45 -8.76 6.07 -6.88
CA TRP A 45 -9.50 7.27 -6.47
C TRP A 45 -9.00 8.58 -7.12
N GLN A 46 -7.79 8.62 -7.68
CA GLN A 46 -7.19 9.84 -8.27
C GLN A 46 -8.05 10.45 -9.40
N HIS A 47 -8.85 9.63 -10.09
CA HIS A 47 -9.75 10.10 -11.15
C HIS A 47 -11.00 10.83 -10.63
N ARG A 48 -11.34 10.68 -9.34
CA ARG A 48 -12.50 11.34 -8.71
C ARG A 48 -12.08 12.58 -7.93
N PHE A 49 -10.92 12.55 -7.29
CA PHE A 49 -10.36 13.65 -6.52
C PHE A 49 -8.85 13.46 -6.35
N ASN A 50 -8.14 14.47 -5.85
CA ASN A 50 -6.71 14.39 -5.61
C ASN A 50 -6.39 13.54 -4.35
N ALA A 51 -6.47 12.21 -4.51
CA ALA A 51 -6.25 11.25 -3.44
C ALA A 51 -4.83 11.32 -2.87
N GLU A 52 -3.83 11.57 -3.73
CA GLU A 52 -2.44 11.80 -3.31
C GLU A 52 -2.33 12.94 -2.30
N LEU A 53 -2.89 14.11 -2.61
CA LEU A 53 -2.80 15.28 -1.74
C LEU A 53 -3.42 15.00 -0.36
N ILE A 54 -4.55 14.32 -0.32
CA ILE A 54 -5.22 13.95 0.94
C ILE A 54 -4.36 12.98 1.74
N LEU A 55 -3.86 11.91 1.10
CA LEU A 55 -3.04 10.91 1.79
C LEU A 55 -1.69 11.49 2.24
N ARG A 56 -1.08 12.41 1.50
CA ARG A 56 0.13 13.15 1.92
C ARG A 56 -0.11 14.01 3.15
N HIS A 57 -1.32 14.54 3.34
CA HIS A 57 -1.68 15.30 4.55
C HIS A 57 -1.96 14.39 5.75
N LEU A 58 -2.39 13.15 5.53
CA LEU A 58 -2.79 12.23 6.59
C LEU A 58 -1.67 11.28 7.04
N LEU A 59 -0.75 10.94 6.15
CA LEU A 59 0.33 10.00 6.40
C LEU A 59 1.63 10.73 6.72
N THR A 60 2.42 10.15 7.61
CA THR A 60 3.81 10.55 7.75
C THR A 60 4.62 10.17 6.50
N PRO A 61 5.77 10.81 6.24
CA PRO A 61 6.64 10.42 5.13
C PRO A 61 7.03 8.94 5.15
N GLU A 62 7.27 8.37 6.34
CA GLU A 62 7.60 6.95 6.53
C GLU A 62 6.44 6.03 6.14
N GLN A 63 5.22 6.38 6.55
CA GLN A 63 4.01 5.64 6.19
C GLN A 63 3.71 5.73 4.69
N TRP A 64 3.93 6.91 4.10
CA TRP A 64 3.82 7.11 2.66
C TRP A 64 4.79 6.19 1.92
N ASP A 65 6.06 6.20 2.34
CA ASP A 65 7.11 5.44 1.68
C ASP A 65 6.86 3.93 1.75
N ALA A 66 6.47 3.45 2.93
CA ALA A 66 6.12 2.05 3.15
C ALA A 66 5.02 1.54 2.20
N VAL A 67 4.05 2.39 1.83
CA VAL A 67 2.91 2.00 1.00
C VAL A 67 3.11 2.28 -0.49
N PHE A 68 3.68 3.45 -0.83
CA PHE A 68 3.71 3.96 -2.20
C PHE A 68 5.11 4.04 -2.83
N SER A 69 6.17 4.04 -2.03
CA SER A 69 7.55 4.08 -2.53
C SER A 69 8.22 2.71 -2.56
N THR A 70 7.68 1.71 -1.85
CA THR A 70 8.14 0.32 -1.97
C THR A 70 7.92 -0.13 -3.42
N ALA A 71 8.97 -0.03 -4.24
CA ALA A 71 9.02 -0.76 -5.50
C ALA A 71 8.69 -2.22 -5.15
N PRO A 72 7.77 -2.89 -5.87
CA PRO A 72 7.46 -4.28 -5.58
C PRO A 72 8.77 -5.03 -5.62
N LYS A 73 9.22 -5.59 -4.48
CA LYS A 73 10.30 -6.58 -4.45
C LYS A 73 9.88 -7.61 -5.49
N THR A 74 10.54 -7.55 -6.64
CA THR A 74 10.18 -8.43 -7.74
C THR A 74 10.40 -9.85 -7.23
N ARG A 75 9.62 -10.83 -7.70
CA ARG A 75 9.80 -12.25 -7.32
C ARG A 75 11.25 -12.74 -7.49
N VAL A 76 12.04 -12.03 -8.29
CA VAL A 76 13.49 -12.23 -8.51
C VAL A 76 14.30 -11.94 -7.25
N ASP A 77 13.95 -10.92 -6.46
CA ASP A 77 14.63 -10.56 -5.20
C ASP A 77 14.48 -11.66 -4.16
N SER A 78 13.26 -12.19 -3.98
CA SER A 78 13.00 -13.33 -3.11
C SER A 78 13.66 -14.62 -3.59
N LEU A 79 13.80 -14.81 -4.91
CA LEU A 79 14.52 -15.95 -5.48
C LEU A 79 16.03 -15.82 -5.24
N LEU A 80 16.60 -14.61 -5.37
CA LEU A 80 18.02 -14.37 -5.07
C LEU A 80 18.34 -14.65 -3.59
N GLU A 81 17.55 -14.14 -2.65
CA GLU A 81 17.72 -14.42 -1.22
C GLU A 81 17.69 -15.93 -0.93
N ALA A 82 16.77 -16.67 -1.57
CA ALA A 82 16.67 -18.12 -1.40
C ALA A 82 17.90 -18.86 -1.97
N ILE A 83 18.48 -18.39 -3.08
CA ILE A 83 19.69 -18.95 -3.68
C ILE A 83 20.92 -18.65 -2.81
N GLU A 84 21.03 -17.45 -2.24
CA GLU A 84 22.12 -17.09 -1.32
C GLU A 84 22.06 -17.92 -0.03
N ALA A 85 20.87 -18.10 0.56
CA ALA A 85 20.65 -18.97 1.71
C ALA A 85 20.94 -20.46 1.42
N ALA A 86 20.87 -20.90 0.16
CA ALA A 86 21.24 -22.26 -0.24
C ALA A 86 22.76 -22.43 -0.45
N LYS A 87 23.48 -21.36 -0.84
CA LYS A 87 24.94 -21.40 -1.02
C LYS A 87 25.69 -21.52 0.31
N THR A 88 25.21 -20.87 1.38
CA THR A 88 25.83 -20.96 2.71
C THR A 88 25.74 -22.37 3.35
N ARG A 89 24.86 -23.23 2.84
CA ARG A 89 24.72 -24.62 3.32
C ARG A 89 25.63 -25.63 2.59
N ARG A 90 26.43 -25.16 1.63
CA ARG A 90 27.38 -25.98 0.86
C ARG A 90 28.81 -25.46 1.02
N GLU A 91 29.25 -25.31 2.26
CA GLU A 91 30.65 -25.61 2.58
C GLU A 91 30.74 -27.11 2.90
N PRO A 92 31.30 -27.93 2.00
CA PRO A 92 31.57 -29.33 2.32
C PRO A 92 32.66 -29.36 3.39
N SER A 93 32.33 -29.86 4.57
CA SER A 93 33.34 -30.44 5.47
C SER A 93 34.01 -31.59 4.72
N ALA A 94 35.13 -31.26 4.08
CA ALA A 94 36.16 -32.21 3.74
C ALA A 94 36.95 -32.50 5.02
N GLN A 95 36.56 -33.56 5.73
CA GLN A 95 37.45 -34.49 6.45
C GLN A 95 36.62 -35.61 7.08
#